data_AF-A0AA51D7P6-F1
#
_entry.id   AF-A0AA51D7P6-F1
#
_cell.length_a   1.000
_cell.length_b   1.000
_cell.length_c   1.000
_cell.angle_alpha   90.00
_cell.angle_beta   90.00
_cell.angle_gamma   90.00
#
_symmetry.space_group_name_H-M   'P 1'
#
loop_
_entity.id
_entity.type
_entity.pdbx_description
1 polymer ?
#
loop_
_entity_poly.entity_id
_entity_poly.type
_entity_poly.pdbx_seq_one_letter_code
_entity_poly.pdbx_strand_id
1 'polypeptide(L)' 'MGKIGPAELILVLVIALVIFGPSKLPEIGKAFGKSIREFKDNVNKTSDEPTEKDAVKED' A
#
# COMPACT_ATOMS: atom_id res chain seq x y z
N MET A 1 31.65 -7.44 1.28
CA MET A 1 30.80 -6.78 0.27
C MET A 1 29.72 -6.01 1.02
N GLY A 2 29.79 -4.68 1.05
CA GLY A 2 28.97 -3.83 1.93
C GLY A 2 27.48 -4.00 1.66
N LYS A 3 26.69 -4.22 2.72
CA LYS A 3 25.24 -4.14 2.66
C LYS A 3 24.88 -2.66 2.64
N ILE A 4 24.05 -2.24 1.69
CA ILE A 4 23.53 -0.87 1.65
C ILE A 4 22.95 -0.55 3.02
N GLY A 5 23.61 0.39 3.71
CA GLY A 5 23.24 0.76 5.06
C GLY A 5 21.97 1.63 5.06
N PRO A 6 21.26 1.73 6.19
CA PRO A 6 20.16 2.67 6.35
C PRO A 6 20.55 4.10 5.94
N ALA A 7 21.81 4.50 6.19
CA ALA A 7 22.35 5.81 5.81
C ALA A 7 22.43 6.01 4.29
N GLU A 8 22.89 5.02 3.53
CA GLU A 8 22.95 5.11 2.06
C GLU A 8 21.55 5.13 1.44
N LEU A 9 20.61 4.36 1.99
CA LEU A 9 19.20 4.41 1.59
C LEU A 9 18.59 5.80 1.82
N ILE A 10 18.87 6.43 2.97
CA ILE A 10 18.42 7.80 3.27
C ILE A 10 19.00 8.79 2.28
N LEU A 11 20.29 8.70 1.94
CA LEU A 11 20.92 9.60 0.97
C LEU A 11 20.23 9.51 -0.42
N VAL A 12 19.98 8.28 -0.89
CA VAL A 12 19.26 8.06 -2.15
C VAL A 12 17.83 8.60 -2.08
N LEU A 13 17.15 8.38 -0.96
CA LEU A 13 15.78 8.87 -0.75
C LEU A 13 15.75 10.40 -0.78
N VAL A 14 16.72 11.09 -0.17
CA VAL A 14 16.82 12.56 -0.22
C VAL A 14 16.99 13.04 -1.67
N ILE A 15 17.87 12.42 -2.46
CA ILE A 15 18.05 12.78 -3.88
C ILE A 15 16.74 12.58 -4.67
N ALA A 16 16.07 11.43 -4.45
CA ALA A 16 14.78 11.15 -5.06
C ALA A 16 13.72 12.19 -4.66
N LEU A 17 13.72 12.63 -3.40
CA LEU A 17 12.82 13.66 -2.90
C LEU A 17 13.10 15.04 -3.48
N VAL A 18 14.34 15.37 -3.83
CA VAL A 18 14.64 16.64 -4.51
C VAL A 18 14.06 16.64 -5.93
N ILE A 19 14.12 15.50 -6.63
CA ILE A 19 13.60 15.36 -8.00
C ILE A 19 12.07 15.28 -8.00
N PHE A 20 11.49 14.43 -7.15
CA PHE A 20 10.05 14.16 -7.15
C PHE A 20 9.27 15.08 -6.20
N GLY A 21 9.90 15.62 -5.17
CA GLY A 21 9.27 16.39 -4.09
C GLY A 21 8.74 15.50 -2.95
N PRO A 22 8.84 15.94 -1.68
CA PRO A 22 8.34 15.18 -0.52
C PRO A 22 6.82 14.97 -0.55
N SER A 23 6.08 15.86 -1.19
CA SER A 23 4.62 15.75 -1.32
C SER A 23 4.17 14.59 -2.22
N LYS A 24 5.02 14.09 -3.12
CA LYS A 24 4.66 12.96 -4.00
C LYS A 24 4.67 11.61 -3.29
N LEU A 25 5.51 11.42 -2.27
CA LEU A 25 5.54 10.18 -1.49
C LEU A 25 4.19 9.83 -0.82
N PRO A 26 3.52 10.73 -0.07
CA PRO A 26 2.24 10.42 0.54
C PRO A 26 1.11 10.28 -0.50
N GLU A 27 1.20 10.97 -1.63
CA GLU A 27 0.23 10.83 -2.74
C GLU A 27 0.31 9.43 -3.36
N ILE A 28 1.51 9.00 -3.73
CA ILE A 28 1.77 7.65 -4.26
C ILE A 28 1.42 6.59 -3.21
N GLY A 29 1.78 6.79 -1.94
CA GLY A 29 1.45 5.88 -0.85
C GLY A 29 -0.06 5.72 -0.63
N LYS A 30 -0.84 6.80 -0.74
CA LYS A 30 -2.31 6.75 -0.65
C LYS A 30 -2.92 5.99 -1.83
N ALA A 31 -2.45 6.26 -3.06
CA ALA A 31 -2.94 5.57 -4.25
C ALA A 31 -2.60 4.07 -4.20
N PHE A 32 -1.33 3.74 -3.94
CA PHE A 32 -0.85 2.36 -3.85
C PHE A 32 -1.48 1.60 -2.68
N GLY A 33 -1.68 2.26 -1.54
CA GLY A 33 -2.34 1.69 -0.37
C GLY A 33 -3.80 1.34 -0.62
N LYS A 34 -4.54 2.17 -1.36
CA LYS A 34 -5.89 1.84 -1.82
C LYS A 34 -5.88 0.61 -2.74
N SER A 35 -5.00 0.59 -3.74
CA SER A 35 -4.87 -0.54 -4.66
C SER A 35 -4.53 -1.85 -3.95
N ILE A 36 -3.61 -1.82 -2.97
CA ILE A 36 -3.26 -3.00 -2.16
C ILE A 36 -4.40 -3.45 -1.26
N ARG A 37 -5.13 -2.49 -0.67
CA ARG A 37 -6.30 -2.82 0.16
C ARG A 37 -7.37 -3.51 -0.66
N GLU A 38 -7.70 -2.94 -1.82
CA GLU A 38 -8.65 -3.54 -2.76
C GLU A 38 -8.15 -4.89 -3.27
N PHE A 39 -6.87 -5.02 -3.63
CA PHE A 39 -6.28 -6.29 -4.04
C PHE A 39 -6.42 -7.36 -2.95
N LYS A 40 -6.09 -7.02 -1.70
CA LYS A 40 -6.23 -7.93 -0.55
C LYS A 40 -7.69 -8.32 -0.31
N ASP A 41 -8.60 -7.35 -0.36
CA ASP A 41 -10.03 -7.59 -0.13
C ASP A 41 -10.62 -8.50 -1.22
N ASN A 42 -10.20 -8.35 -2.48
CA ASN A 42 -10.61 -9.22 -3.59
C ASN A 42 -9.99 -10.62 -3.50
N VAL A 43 -8.71 -10.73 -3.10
CA VAL A 43 -8.05 -12.02 -2.89
C VAL A 43 -8.71 -12.80 -1.76
N ASN A 44 -9.06 -12.13 -0.66
CA ASN A 44 -9.80 -12.75 0.44
C ASN A 44 -11.21 -13.19 0.02
N LYS A 45 -11.94 -12.35 -0.73
CA LYS A 45 -13.26 -12.71 -1.29
C LYS A 45 -13.23 -13.83 -2.33
N THR A 46 -12.10 -14.02 -3.01
CA THR A 46 -11.90 -15.12 -3.98
C THR A 46 -11.46 -16.41 -3.28
N SER A 47 -10.83 -16.30 -2.12
CA SER A 47 -10.37 -17.45 -1.33
C SER A 47 -11.47 -17.99 -0.41
N ASP A 48 -12.47 -17.18 -0.07
CA ASP A 48 -13.69 -17.59 0.63
C ASP A 48 -14.89 -17.61 -0.35
N GLU A 49 -15.21 -18.79 -0.89
CA GLU A 49 -16.59 -19.15 -1.22
C GLU A 49 -17.48 -18.96 0.04
N PRO A 50 -18.78 -18.68 -0.12
CA PRO A 50 -19.51 -17.75 0.73
C PRO A 50 -19.71 -18.26 2.17
N THR A 51 -19.32 -17.46 3.16
CA THR A 51 -19.99 -17.47 4.47
C THR A 51 -20.85 -16.21 4.60
N GLU A 52 -22.06 -16.32 4.04
CA GLU A 52 -23.31 -15.78 4.55
C GLU A 52 -23.17 -14.91 5.82
N LYS A 53 -23.00 -13.58 5.68
CA LYS A 53 -23.09 -12.64 6.81
C LYS A 53 -23.79 -11.30 6.53
N ASP A 54 -24.48 -11.16 5.41
CA ASP A 54 -25.28 -9.94 5.14
C ASP A 54 -26.68 -10.32 4.65
N ALA A 55 -27.49 -10.89 5.54
CA ALA A 55 -28.93 -11.03 5.35
C ALA A 55 -29.69 -10.84 6.67
N VAL A 56 -29.43 -9.74 7.40
CA VAL A 56 -30.44 -9.15 8.31
C VAL A 56 -30.25 -7.63 8.37
N LYS A 57 -30.79 -6.95 7.36
CA LYS A 57 -31.56 -5.73 7.58
C LYS A 57 -32.90 -5.98 6.91
N GLU A 58 -33.96 -6.13 7.69
CA GLU A 58 -35.30 -5.65 7.36
C GLU A 58 -36.16 -5.69 8.62
N ASP A 59 -37.07 -4.71 8.69
CA ASP A 59 -38.06 -4.40 9.72
C ASP A 59 -38.98 -5.55 10.15
#